data_AF-R9YUB2-F1
#
_entry.id   AF-R9YUB2-F1
#
_cell.length_a   1.000
_cell.length_b   1.000
_cell.length_c   1.000
_cell.angle_alpha   90.00
_cell.angle_beta   90.00
_cell.angle_gamma   90.00
#
_symmetry.space_group_name_H-M   'P 1'
#
loop_
_entity.id
_entity.type
_entity.pdbx_description
1 polymer ?
#
loop_
_entity_poly.entity_id
_entity_poly.type
_entity_poly.pdbx_seq_one_letter_code
_entity_poly.pdbx_strand_id
1 'polypeptide(L)'
;TDNKLESLKKICCCIREIFGFDFDCFDFHMEQDSHQNRMITDWLKSVQESVRGAGLHSYEGNQDDLKYFLKSLKITKLLEISPIVNENCHIDLPQNLEYLSIKNANFVKLGQILKMNCKNIILENTNLTNHDAFVFLKKWISMKWNLNLEYFQIG
;
A
#
# COMPACT_ATOMS: atom_id res chain seq x y z
N THR A 1 -8.46 -24.40 13.98
CA THR A 1 -8.12 -22.98 13.74
C THR A 1 -9.01 -22.52 12.62
N ASP A 2 -9.90 -21.55 12.85
CA ASP A 2 -10.76 -21.04 11.77
C ASP A 2 -9.90 -20.48 10.63
N ASN A 3 -10.27 -20.82 9.39
CA ASN A 3 -9.63 -20.29 8.20
C ASN A 3 -9.82 -18.75 8.20
N LYS A 4 -8.74 -17.95 8.21
CA LYS A 4 -8.81 -16.47 8.22
C LYS A 4 -9.77 -15.92 7.15
N LEU A 5 -9.83 -16.56 5.98
CA LEU A 5 -10.75 -16.19 4.91
C LEU A 5 -12.21 -16.32 5.33
N GLU A 6 -12.57 -17.40 6.03
CA GLU A 6 -13.95 -17.62 6.49
C GLU A 6 -14.33 -16.64 7.59
N SER A 7 -13.40 -16.32 8.50
CA SER A 7 -13.61 -15.26 9.50
C SER A 7 -13.80 -13.89 8.85
N LEU A 8 -12.98 -13.55 7.86
CA LEU A 8 -13.09 -12.30 7.09
C LEU A 8 -14.43 -12.21 6.35
N LYS A 9 -14.85 -13.28 5.67
CA LYS A 9 -16.16 -13.36 5.01
C LYS A 9 -17.31 -13.08 5.97
N LYS A 10 -17.30 -13.71 7.16
CA LYS A 10 -18.34 -13.50 8.19
C LYS A 10 -18.41 -12.03 8.61
N ILE A 11 -17.27 -11.41 8.89
CA ILE A 11 -17.22 -9.99 9.32
C ILE A 11 -17.77 -9.09 8.21
N CYS A 12 -17.35 -9.29 6.95
CA CYS A 12 -17.84 -8.47 5.85
C CYS A 12 -19.33 -8.67 5.57
N CYS A 13 -19.86 -9.89 5.71
CA CYS A 13 -21.30 -10.12 5.67
C CYS A 13 -22.03 -9.32 6.76
N CYS A 14 -21.55 -9.35 8.01
CA CYS A 14 -22.14 -8.57 9.10
C CYS A 14 -22.10 -7.05 8.81
N ILE A 15 -20.98 -6.53 8.29
CA ILE A 15 -20.87 -5.10 7.92
C ILE A 15 -21.93 -4.74 6.88
N ARG A 16 -22.08 -5.57 5.85
CA ARG A 16 -23.06 -5.35 4.79
C ARG A 16 -24.50 -5.42 5.31
N GLU A 17 -24.81 -6.38 6.19
CA GLU A 17 -26.14 -6.53 6.80
C GLU A 17 -26.51 -5.37 7.71
N ILE A 18 -25.57 -4.88 8.53
CA ILE A 18 -25.82 -3.83 9.52
C ILE A 18 -25.83 -2.43 8.88
N PHE A 19 -24.86 -2.16 8.00
CA PHE A 19 -24.61 -0.82 7.49
C PHE A 19 -25.06 -0.60 6.04
N GLY A 20 -25.36 -1.67 5.29
CA GLY A 20 -25.86 -1.57 3.91
C GLY A 20 -24.80 -1.21 2.85
N PHE A 21 -23.52 -1.23 3.20
CA PHE A 21 -22.41 -1.05 2.26
C PHE A 21 -21.29 -2.06 2.53
N ASP A 22 -20.39 -2.22 1.55
CA ASP A 22 -19.19 -3.04 1.70
C ASP A 22 -18.16 -2.39 2.63
N PHE A 23 -16.95 -2.93 2.75
CA PHE A 23 -15.93 -2.32 3.60
C PHE A 23 -15.22 -1.17 2.88
N ASP A 24 -14.98 -0.06 3.57
CA ASP A 24 -14.31 1.13 3.02
C ASP A 24 -12.77 1.02 3.06
N CYS A 25 -12.26 0.55 4.20
CA CYS A 25 -10.84 0.30 4.46
C CYS A 25 -10.65 -1.07 5.12
N PHE A 26 -9.45 -1.64 5.02
CA PHE A 26 -9.10 -2.86 5.73
C PHE A 26 -7.61 -2.96 6.02
N ASP A 27 -7.28 -3.76 7.04
CA ASP A 27 -5.91 -4.16 7.36
C ASP A 27 -5.70 -5.63 7.02
N PHE A 28 -4.62 -5.91 6.31
CA PHE A 28 -4.25 -7.25 5.89
C PHE A 28 -2.86 -7.62 6.41
N HIS A 29 -2.87 -8.47 7.43
CA HIS A 29 -1.69 -9.18 7.93
C HIS A 29 -1.53 -10.47 7.13
N MET A 30 -0.58 -10.45 6.19
CA MET A 30 -0.28 -11.59 5.33
C MET A 30 0.18 -12.78 6.16
N GLU A 31 -0.10 -13.98 5.71
CA GLU A 31 0.34 -15.22 6.33
C GLU A 31 1.66 -15.70 5.72
N GLN A 32 2.36 -16.61 6.42
CA GLN A 32 3.46 -17.36 5.80
C GLN A 32 2.96 -18.25 4.64
N ASP A 33 1.70 -18.69 4.70
CA ASP A 33 1.06 -19.44 3.61
C ASP A 33 0.63 -18.50 2.48
N SER A 34 1.43 -18.49 1.40
CA SER A 34 1.14 -17.73 0.19
C SER A 34 -0.20 -18.12 -0.44
N HIS A 35 -0.61 -19.39 -0.40
CA HIS A 35 -1.89 -19.81 -0.97
C HIS A 35 -3.05 -19.12 -0.25
N GLN A 36 -3.00 -19.05 1.09
CA GLN A 36 -4.00 -18.34 1.88
C GLN A 36 -4.03 -16.84 1.54
N ASN A 37 -2.87 -16.21 1.33
CA ASN A 37 -2.80 -14.80 0.92
C ASN A 37 -3.46 -14.55 -0.44
N ARG A 38 -3.27 -15.46 -1.40
CA ARG A 38 -3.92 -15.38 -2.72
C ARG A 38 -5.42 -15.53 -2.61
N MET A 39 -5.89 -16.53 -1.86
CA MET A 39 -7.33 -16.72 -1.66
C MET A 39 -8.01 -15.50 -1.04
N ILE A 40 -7.37 -14.85 -0.06
CA ILE A 40 -7.88 -13.62 0.56
C ILE A 40 -7.90 -12.48 -0.46
N THR A 41 -6.82 -12.29 -1.21
CA THR A 41 -6.72 -11.25 -2.24
C THR A 41 -7.79 -11.42 -3.33
N ASP A 42 -7.95 -12.64 -3.84
CA ASP A 42 -8.91 -12.96 -4.90
C ASP A 42 -10.34 -12.77 -4.42
N TRP A 43 -10.62 -13.18 -3.18
CA TRP A 43 -11.92 -12.97 -2.57
C TRP A 43 -12.23 -11.47 -2.38
N LEU A 44 -11.30 -10.68 -1.81
CA LEU A 44 -11.48 -9.23 -1.66
C LEU A 44 -11.78 -8.57 -3.01
N LYS A 45 -11.05 -8.96 -4.07
CA LYS A 45 -11.26 -8.49 -5.44
C LYS A 45 -12.63 -8.87 -5.99
N SER A 46 -13.12 -10.06 -5.66
CA SER A 46 -14.46 -10.51 -6.06
C SER A 46 -15.59 -9.76 -5.36
N VAL A 47 -15.32 -9.20 -4.16
CA VAL A 47 -16.29 -8.42 -3.40
C VAL A 47 -16.37 -7.01 -3.97
N GLN A 48 -15.23 -6.37 -4.20
CA GLN A 48 -15.17 -5.03 -4.78
C GLN A 48 -13.89 -4.80 -5.60
N GLU A 49 -14.02 -4.10 -6.72
CA GLU A 49 -12.89 -3.80 -7.64
C GLU A 49 -11.86 -2.85 -7.01
N SER A 50 -12.33 -1.95 -6.14
CA SER A 50 -11.49 -0.95 -5.50
C SER A 50 -11.89 -0.71 -4.05
N VAL A 51 -10.91 -0.26 -3.25
CA VAL A 51 -11.09 0.12 -1.85
C VAL A 51 -10.61 1.55 -1.62
N ARG A 52 -11.15 2.21 -0.59
CA ARG A 52 -10.67 3.55 -0.23
C ARG A 52 -9.30 3.47 0.42
N GLY A 53 -9.11 2.53 1.33
CA GLY A 53 -7.84 2.37 2.03
C GLY A 53 -7.43 0.93 2.30
N ALA A 54 -6.12 0.70 2.41
CA ALA A 54 -5.57 -0.58 2.84
C ALA A 54 -4.30 -0.41 3.69
N GLY A 55 -4.22 -1.13 4.79
CA GLY A 55 -2.99 -1.37 5.55
C GLY A 55 -2.44 -2.76 5.25
N LEU A 56 -1.18 -2.88 4.83
CA LEU A 56 -0.56 -4.15 4.42
C LEU A 56 0.66 -4.45 5.28
N HIS A 57 0.63 -5.59 5.96
CA HIS A 57 1.72 -6.06 6.80
C HIS A 57 2.22 -7.39 6.26
N SER A 58 3.46 -7.39 5.75
CA SER A 58 4.08 -8.57 5.15
C SER A 58 5.14 -9.16 6.07
N TYR A 59 5.34 -10.47 5.99
CA TYR A 59 6.48 -11.15 6.59
C TYR A 59 7.58 -11.42 5.55
N GLU A 60 8.73 -11.90 6.02
CA GLU A 60 9.79 -12.40 5.14
C GLU A 60 9.22 -13.50 4.23
N GLY A 61 9.47 -13.39 2.92
CA GLY A 61 8.94 -14.30 1.91
C GLY A 61 7.61 -13.87 1.26
N ASN A 62 6.87 -12.92 1.82
CA ASN A 62 5.60 -12.45 1.23
C ASN A 62 5.76 -11.43 0.10
N GLN A 63 6.97 -11.22 -0.41
CA GLN A 63 7.24 -10.24 -1.47
C GLN A 63 6.28 -10.40 -2.66
N ASP A 64 6.11 -11.63 -3.14
CA ASP A 64 5.29 -11.88 -4.32
C ASP A 64 3.79 -11.76 -4.01
N ASP A 65 3.38 -12.03 -2.77
CA ASP A 65 2.00 -11.84 -2.31
C ASP A 65 1.65 -10.36 -2.22
N LEU A 66 2.57 -9.54 -1.69
CA LEU A 66 2.43 -8.08 -1.64
C LEU A 66 2.31 -7.49 -3.04
N LYS A 67 3.16 -7.91 -3.98
CA LYS A 67 3.07 -7.48 -5.39
C LYS A 67 1.75 -7.89 -6.02
N TYR A 68 1.32 -9.13 -5.77
CA TYR A 68 0.07 -9.64 -6.31
C TYR A 68 -1.13 -8.87 -5.80
N PHE A 69 -1.14 -8.59 -4.51
CA PHE A 69 -2.20 -7.82 -3.88
C PHE A 69 -2.30 -6.41 -4.50
N LEU A 70 -1.19 -5.67 -4.55
CA LEU A 70 -1.15 -4.31 -5.11
C LEU A 70 -1.52 -4.27 -6.60
N LYS A 71 -1.25 -5.35 -7.34
CA LYS A 71 -1.66 -5.50 -8.74
C LYS A 71 -3.14 -5.88 -8.89
N SER A 72 -3.71 -6.59 -7.92
CA SER A 72 -5.03 -7.20 -8.03
C SER A 72 -6.17 -6.30 -7.55
N LEU A 73 -5.88 -5.44 -6.57
CA LEU A 73 -6.85 -4.55 -5.94
C LEU A 73 -6.46 -3.09 -6.12
N LYS A 74 -7.41 -2.27 -6.60
CA LYS A 74 -7.20 -0.85 -6.77
C LYS A 74 -7.42 -0.11 -5.44
N ILE A 75 -6.38 0.49 -4.90
CA ILE A 75 -6.48 1.38 -3.74
C ILE A 75 -6.59 2.82 -4.23
N THR A 76 -7.57 3.57 -3.72
CA THR A 76 -7.94 4.88 -4.29
C THR A 76 -7.50 6.08 -3.46
N LYS A 77 -7.30 5.94 -2.14
CA LYS A 77 -6.92 7.07 -1.28
C LYS A 77 -5.76 6.79 -0.34
N LEU A 78 -5.84 5.74 0.47
CA LEU A 78 -4.92 5.53 1.59
C LEU A 78 -4.20 4.19 1.46
N LEU A 79 -2.88 4.21 1.48
CA LEU A 79 -2.07 3.00 1.53
C LEU A 79 -1.02 3.10 2.62
N GLU A 80 -1.07 2.16 3.55
CA GLU A 80 -0.04 1.96 4.55
C GLU A 80 0.62 0.59 4.31
N ILE A 81 1.94 0.54 4.25
CA ILE A 81 2.68 -0.69 4.02
C ILE A 81 3.78 -0.82 5.08
N SER A 82 3.84 -1.97 5.74
CA SER A 82 4.96 -2.38 6.58
C SER A 82 5.60 -3.63 5.97
N PRO A 83 6.38 -3.48 4.89
CA PRO A 83 6.90 -4.64 4.17
C PRO A 83 8.17 -5.17 4.85
N ILE A 84 8.38 -6.48 4.78
CA ILE A 84 9.67 -7.13 5.07
C ILE A 84 10.17 -7.69 3.74
N VAL A 85 10.93 -6.87 3.02
CA VAL A 85 11.44 -7.16 1.67
C VAL A 85 12.90 -6.79 1.52
N ASN A 86 13.58 -7.42 0.56
CA ASN A 86 14.94 -7.06 0.18
C ASN A 86 14.97 -5.66 -0.47
N GLU A 87 16.04 -4.89 -0.27
CA GLU A 87 16.23 -3.55 -0.86
C GLU A 87 16.29 -3.53 -2.41
N ASN A 88 16.57 -4.68 -3.03
CA ASN A 88 16.56 -4.88 -4.48
C ASN A 88 15.18 -5.29 -5.00
N CYS A 89 14.18 -5.42 -4.11
CA CYS A 89 12.82 -5.72 -4.49
C CYS A 89 12.23 -4.57 -5.31
N HIS A 90 11.57 -4.93 -6.42
CA HIS A 90 10.77 -4.00 -7.19
C HIS A 90 9.29 -4.25 -6.95
N ILE A 91 8.61 -3.30 -6.31
CA ILE A 91 7.16 -3.29 -6.09
C ILE A 91 6.59 -2.07 -6.79
N ASP A 92 5.57 -2.28 -7.62
CA ASP A 92 4.81 -1.21 -8.25
C ASP A 92 3.84 -0.60 -7.24
N LEU A 93 4.13 0.63 -6.82
CA LEU A 93 3.27 1.39 -5.92
C LEU A 93 2.19 2.13 -6.72
N PRO A 94 0.95 2.26 -6.19
CA PRO A 94 -0.07 3.11 -6.78
C PRO A 94 0.41 4.56 -6.92
N GLN A 95 0.20 5.15 -8.10
CA GLN A 95 0.71 6.50 -8.40
C GLN A 95 -0.19 7.62 -7.89
N ASN A 96 -1.49 7.37 -7.71
CA ASN A 96 -2.48 8.37 -7.32
C ASN A 96 -3.09 7.97 -5.98
N LEU A 97 -2.73 8.69 -4.93
CA LEU A 97 -3.21 8.47 -3.56
C LEU A 97 -3.40 9.83 -2.87
N GLU A 98 -4.16 9.87 -1.78
CA GLU A 98 -4.15 11.01 -0.87
C GLU A 98 -3.10 10.80 0.23
N TYR A 99 -2.83 9.55 0.59
CA TYR A 99 -1.90 9.21 1.66
C TYR A 99 -1.15 7.92 1.33
N LEU A 100 0.18 7.99 1.41
CA LEU A 100 1.08 6.85 1.35
C LEU A 100 2.02 6.87 2.57
N SER A 101 2.03 5.77 3.32
CA SER A 101 3.04 5.52 4.36
C SER A 101 3.71 4.17 4.15
N ILE A 102 5.05 4.14 4.16
CA ILE A 102 5.84 2.92 4.02
C ILE A 102 6.89 2.87 5.13
N LYS A 103 6.78 1.90 6.04
CA LYS A 103 7.68 1.81 7.22
C LYS A 103 9.09 1.29 6.93
N ASN A 104 9.25 0.44 5.92
CA ASN A 104 10.52 -0.15 5.51
C ASN A 104 10.76 0.16 4.03
N ALA A 105 11.02 1.42 3.73
CA ALA A 105 11.05 1.96 2.38
C ALA A 105 12.41 1.85 1.67
N ASN A 106 13.32 0.98 2.12
CA ASN A 106 14.65 0.77 1.54
C ASN A 106 14.61 0.31 0.06
N PHE A 107 13.56 -0.39 -0.34
CA PHE A 107 13.31 -0.82 -1.71
C PHE A 107 12.80 0.32 -2.63
N VAL A 108 12.24 1.38 -2.05
CA VAL A 108 11.65 2.49 -2.79
C VAL A 108 12.75 3.34 -3.42
N LYS A 109 12.65 3.57 -4.73
CA LYS A 109 13.63 4.38 -5.48
C LYS A 109 13.08 5.77 -5.78
N LEU A 110 13.98 6.77 -5.86
CA LEU A 110 13.67 8.16 -6.22
C LEU A 110 12.72 8.26 -7.43
N GLY A 111 13.02 7.50 -8.49
CA GLY A 111 12.26 7.51 -9.73
C GLY A 111 10.81 6.99 -9.60
N GLN A 112 10.49 6.20 -8.58
CA GLN A 112 9.10 5.78 -8.31
C GLN A 112 8.31 6.93 -7.68
N ILE A 113 8.89 7.59 -6.65
CA ILE A 113 8.26 8.73 -5.97
C ILE A 113 8.05 9.92 -6.92
N LEU A 114 9.00 10.17 -7.82
CA LEU A 114 8.90 11.23 -8.83
C LEU A 114 7.78 11.02 -9.88
N LYS A 115 7.15 9.84 -9.91
CA LYS A 115 5.98 9.54 -10.75
C LYS A 115 4.66 9.63 -9.99
N MET A 116 4.71 9.82 -8.67
CA MET A 116 3.52 9.88 -7.84
C MET A 116 2.86 11.26 -7.86
N ASN A 117 1.54 11.22 -7.74
CA ASN A 117 0.67 12.32 -7.41
C ASN A 117 -0.02 11.96 -6.08
N CYS A 118 0.55 12.42 -4.97
CA CYS A 118 0.12 12.05 -3.63
C CYS A 118 0.21 13.23 -2.67
N LYS A 119 -0.83 13.45 -1.86
CA LYS A 119 -0.84 14.59 -0.93
C LYS A 119 0.11 14.40 0.24
N ASN A 120 0.14 13.20 0.81
CA ASN A 120 0.96 12.89 1.96
C ASN A 120 1.84 11.68 1.62
N ILE A 121 3.15 11.82 1.75
CA ILE A 121 4.11 10.73 1.53
C ILE A 121 5.01 10.64 2.76
N ILE A 122 5.01 9.46 3.38
CA ILE A 122 5.84 9.13 4.54
C ILE A 122 6.65 7.88 4.20
N LEU A 123 7.97 8.01 4.19
CA LEU A 123 8.89 6.91 3.93
C LEU A 123 9.84 6.79 5.13
N GLU A 124 9.72 5.71 5.88
CA GLU A 124 10.61 5.38 7.00
C GLU A 124 11.59 4.28 6.58
N ASN A 125 12.78 4.26 7.20
CA ASN A 125 13.85 3.30 6.92
C ASN A 125 14.17 3.23 5.41
N THR A 126 14.29 4.40 4.78
CA THR A 126 14.55 4.51 3.35
C THR A 126 16.04 4.59 3.03
N ASN A 127 16.41 4.16 1.82
CA ASN A 127 17.76 4.37 1.26
C ASN A 127 17.87 5.73 0.54
N LEU A 128 16.81 6.55 0.53
CA LEU A 128 16.84 7.90 -0.03
C LEU A 128 17.73 8.81 0.81
N THR A 129 18.52 9.61 0.13
CA THR A 129 19.53 10.46 0.72
C THR A 129 19.05 11.91 0.85
N ASN A 130 19.82 12.74 1.57
CA ASN A 130 19.63 14.19 1.56
C ASN A 130 19.72 14.80 0.15
N HIS A 131 20.47 14.17 -0.76
CA HIS A 131 20.51 14.61 -2.16
C HIS A 131 19.17 14.35 -2.86
N ASP A 132 18.54 13.20 -2.62
CA ASP A 132 17.22 12.88 -3.16
C ASP A 132 16.17 13.85 -2.63
N ALA A 133 16.21 14.19 -1.33
CA ALA A 133 15.40 15.22 -0.70
C ALA A 133 15.51 16.57 -1.43
N PHE A 134 16.73 16.98 -1.75
CA PHE A 134 16.98 18.20 -2.50
C PHE A 134 16.40 18.15 -3.93
N VAL A 135 16.49 17.00 -4.60
CA VAL A 135 15.88 16.78 -5.92
C VAL A 135 14.36 16.91 -5.86
N PHE A 136 13.71 16.30 -4.84
CA PHE A 136 12.27 16.43 -4.62
C PHE A 136 11.86 17.89 -4.43
N LEU A 137 12.51 18.59 -3.50
CA LEU A 137 12.22 19.98 -3.18
C LEU A 137 12.36 20.87 -4.42
N LYS A 138 13.46 20.73 -5.18
CA LYS A 138 13.70 21.51 -6.40
C LYS A 138 12.62 21.29 -7.46
N LYS A 139 12.14 20.06 -7.62
CA LYS A 139 11.06 19.73 -8.57
C LYS A 139 9.70 20.24 -8.09
N TRP A 140 9.42 20.17 -6.79
CA TRP A 140 8.19 20.66 -6.20
C TRP A 140 8.06 22.18 -6.30
N ILE A 141 9.06 22.94 -5.86
CA ILE A 141 9.03 24.42 -5.92
C ILE A 141 9.02 24.96 -7.35
N SER A 142 9.51 24.18 -8.33
CA SER A 142 9.43 24.54 -9.75
C SER A 142 8.12 24.09 -10.40
N MET A 143 7.16 23.59 -9.63
CA MET A 143 5.85 23.09 -10.09
C MET A 143 5.98 21.95 -11.12
N LYS A 144 7.07 21.18 -11.08
CA LYS A 144 7.35 20.08 -12.04
C LYS A 144 7.02 18.70 -11.50
N TRP A 145 6.63 18.59 -10.23
CA TRP A 145 6.29 17.32 -9.59
C TRP A 145 5.26 17.53 -8.48
N ASN A 146 4.29 16.62 -8.42
CA ASN A 146 3.32 16.44 -7.34
C ASN A 146 2.72 17.75 -6.80
N LEU A 147 1.94 18.43 -7.63
CA LEU A 147 1.32 19.72 -7.30
C LEU A 147 0.32 19.65 -6.13
N ASN A 148 -0.16 18.43 -5.82
CA ASN A 148 -1.07 18.19 -4.72
C ASN A 148 -0.34 17.84 -3.41
N LEU A 149 0.99 17.84 -3.38
CA LEU A 149 1.77 17.52 -2.20
C LEU A 149 1.50 18.54 -1.08
N GLU A 150 1.03 18.04 0.05
CA GLU A 150 0.76 18.77 1.29
C GLU A 150 1.79 18.40 2.37
N TYR A 151 2.29 17.15 2.38
CA TYR A 151 3.25 16.64 3.36
C TYR A 151 4.24 15.63 2.76
N PHE A 152 5.53 15.78 3.08
CA PHE A 152 6.59 14.87 2.66
C PHE A 152 7.57 14.61 3.80
N GLN A 153 7.73 13.35 4.18
CA GLN A 153 8.70 12.90 5.18
C GLN A 153 9.56 11.75 4.62
N ILE A 154 10.87 11.87 4.84
CA ILE A 154 11.83 10.78 4.74
C ILE A 154 12.51 10.62 6.10
N GLY A 155 12.63 9.39 6.60
CA GLY A 155 13.23 9.05 7.88
C GLY A 155 13.96 7.71 7.85
#